data_AF-Q9PDG1-F1
#
_entry.id   AF-Q9PDG1-F1
#
_cell.length_a   1.000
_cell.length_b   1.000
_cell.length_c   1.000
_cell.angle_alpha   90.00
_cell.angle_beta   90.00
_cell.angle_gamma   90.00
#
_symmetry.space_group_name_H-M   'P 1'
#
loop_
_entity.id
_entity.type
_entity.pdbx_description
1 polymer ?
#
loop_
_entity_poly.entity_id
_entity_poly.type
_entity_poly.pdbx_seq_one_letter_code
_entity_poly.pdbx_strand_id
1 'polypeptide(L)'
;MSSTVDNTATHSRSHVDKTGEFVTSVSFDTLKFANKLKTAGIPPAHAEAEAEALEEVLKTNLQGFAESESRNGKALARLEANMEKGFTEVDLRFAQINQRFAEVKGEMRLLKWMLGVIVTGIAALIIKAFF
;
A
#
# COMPACT_ATOMS: atom_id res chain seq x y z
N MET A 1 -7.55 -38.52 33.59
CA MET A 1 -7.30 -38.03 32.21
C MET A 1 -8.54 -37.26 31.77
N SER A 2 -8.35 -36.11 31.13
CA SER A 2 -9.36 -35.10 30.77
C SER A 2 -9.56 -33.98 31.80
N SER A 3 -8.56 -33.09 31.89
CA SER A 3 -8.77 -31.71 32.33
C SER A 3 -8.89 -30.87 31.07
N THR A 4 -10.12 -30.45 30.78
CA THR A 4 -10.46 -29.42 29.81
C THR A 4 -9.73 -28.14 30.20
N VAL A 5 -8.70 -27.79 29.41
CA VAL A 5 -7.98 -26.53 29.56
C VAL A 5 -8.87 -25.43 29.00
N ASP A 6 -9.57 -24.77 29.92
CA ASP A 6 -10.29 -23.53 29.69
C ASP A 6 -9.26 -22.41 29.48
N ASN A 7 -8.85 -22.20 28.22
CA ASN A 7 -7.93 -21.12 27.86
C ASN A 7 -8.73 -19.92 27.37
N THR A 8 -9.43 -19.26 28.29
CA THR A 8 -10.19 -18.04 28.02
C THR A 8 -9.95 -16.97 29.08
N ALA A 9 -8.68 -16.65 29.36
CA ALA A 9 -8.30 -15.31 29.87
C ALA A 9 -6.79 -15.20 29.96
N THR A 10 -6.22 -14.29 29.17
CA THR A 10 -5.10 -13.37 29.50
C THR A 10 -4.34 -12.99 28.23
N HIS A 11 -4.91 -12.08 27.45
CA HIS A 11 -4.10 -11.16 26.66
C HIS A 11 -4.54 -9.72 26.89
N SER A 12 -4.40 -9.28 28.15
CA SER A 12 -4.04 -7.89 28.41
C SER A 12 -2.65 -7.66 27.83
N ARG A 13 -2.57 -7.20 26.58
CA ARG A 13 -1.35 -6.58 26.08
C ARG A 13 -1.72 -5.48 25.10
N SER A 14 -1.67 -4.26 25.65
CA SER A 14 -1.39 -3.03 24.93
C SER A 14 -2.35 -2.76 23.76
N HIS A 15 -3.46 -2.11 24.08
CA HIS A 15 -4.12 -1.21 23.13
C HIS A 15 -3.03 -0.28 22.58
N VAL A 16 -2.58 -0.58 21.36
CA VAL A 16 -1.63 0.22 20.61
C VAL A 16 -2.43 1.44 20.16
N ASP A 17 -2.51 2.40 21.05
CA ASP A 17 -2.85 3.79 20.74
C ASP A 17 -1.67 4.35 19.94
N LYS A 18 -1.68 4.10 18.63
CA LYS A 18 -0.72 4.70 17.70
C LYS A 18 -1.54 5.32 16.59
N THR A 19 -1.24 6.59 16.36
CA THR A 19 -1.60 7.39 15.18
C THR A 19 -3.04 7.86 15.10
N GLY A 20 -3.42 8.75 16.03
CA GLY A 20 -4.57 9.65 15.87
C GLY A 20 -4.33 11.08 16.36
N GLU A 21 -3.10 11.41 16.78
CA GLU A 21 -2.75 12.68 17.42
C GLU A 21 -1.79 13.49 16.55
N PHE A 22 -2.04 13.62 15.24
CA PHE A 22 -1.14 14.37 14.35
C PHE A 22 -1.47 15.85 14.17
N VAL A 23 -2.55 16.30 14.79
CA VAL A 23 -2.76 17.72 15.07
C VAL A 23 -3.38 17.84 16.45
N THR A 24 -2.55 17.80 17.50
CA THR A 24 -2.89 18.56 18.70
C THR A 24 -3.24 19.95 18.19
N SER A 25 -4.50 20.38 18.30
CA SER A 25 -4.93 21.68 17.80
C SER A 25 -4.14 22.75 18.55
N VAL A 26 -3.02 23.18 17.99
CA VAL A 26 -2.22 24.26 18.54
C VAL A 26 -3.01 25.52 18.27
N SER A 27 -3.80 25.95 19.24
CA SER A 27 -4.55 27.20 19.19
C SER A 27 -3.58 28.37 19.32
N PHE A 28 -3.61 29.28 18.34
CA PHE A 28 -2.87 30.53 18.41
C PHE A 28 -3.64 31.50 19.33
N ASP A 29 -3.00 31.96 20.40
CA ASP A 29 -3.57 32.93 21.34
C ASP A 29 -3.16 34.35 20.92
N THR A 30 -3.99 34.93 20.06
CA THR A 30 -3.82 36.27 19.47
C THR A 30 -3.69 37.36 20.53
N LEU A 31 -4.46 37.28 21.63
CA LEU A 31 -4.41 38.25 22.73
C LEU A 31 -3.09 38.16 23.49
N LYS A 32 -2.63 36.94 23.79
CA LYS A 32 -1.34 36.74 24.47
C LYS A 32 -0.17 37.18 23.59
N PHE A 33 -0.26 37.00 22.27
CA PHE A 33 0.74 37.49 21.33
C PHE A 33 0.75 39.03 21.23
N ALA A 34 -0.41 39.66 21.05
CA ALA A 34 -0.54 41.12 21.05
C ALA A 34 -0.03 41.75 22.36
N ASN A 35 -0.33 41.14 23.51
CA ASN A 35 0.16 41.61 24.81
C ASN A 35 1.70 41.51 24.91
N LYS A 36 2.32 40.46 24.37
CA LYS A 36 3.79 40.38 24.29
C LYS A 36 4.38 41.51 23.45
N LEU A 37 3.77 41.83 22.31
CA LEU A 37 4.22 42.92 21.45
C LEU A 37 4.10 44.29 22.15
N LYS A 38 2.99 44.53 22.88
CA LYS A 38 2.81 45.74 23.71
C LYS A 38 3.90 45.84 24.77
N THR A 39 4.24 44.75 25.47
CA THR A 39 5.34 44.75 26.46
C THR A 39 6.71 44.98 25.84
N ALA A 40 6.89 44.68 24.54
CA ALA A 40 8.10 44.96 23.79
C ALA A 40 8.19 46.41 23.28
N GLY A 41 7.19 47.25 23.59
CA GLY A 41 7.15 48.65 23.20
C GLY A 41 6.46 48.91 21.85
N ILE A 42 5.82 47.91 21.24
CA ILE A 42 5.02 48.10 20.03
C ILE A 42 3.71 48.83 20.40
N PRO A 43 3.30 49.88 19.67
CA PRO A 43 2.04 50.56 19.91
C PRO A 43 0.85 49.58 19.89
N PRO A 44 -0.16 49.74 20.77
CA PRO A 44 -1.26 48.79 20.92
C PRO A 44 -1.98 48.46 19.61
N ALA A 45 -2.23 49.47 18.76
CA ALA A 45 -2.90 49.29 17.48
C ALA A 45 -2.08 48.45 16.48
N HIS A 46 -0.75 48.54 16.48
CA HIS A 46 0.11 47.70 15.63
C HIS A 46 0.21 46.28 16.19
N ALA A 47 0.35 46.14 17.52
CA ALA A 47 0.44 44.84 18.17
C ALA A 47 -0.81 43.97 17.95
N GLU A 48 -1.99 44.56 17.96
CA GLU A 48 -3.25 43.87 17.67
C GLU A 48 -3.37 43.51 16.18
N ALA A 49 -3.08 44.45 15.28
CA ALA A 49 -3.12 44.20 13.84
C ALA A 49 -2.13 43.11 13.38
N GLU A 50 -0.91 43.09 13.93
CA GLU A 50 0.07 42.05 13.63
C GLU A 50 -0.37 40.67 14.14
N ALA A 51 -0.97 40.61 15.34
CA ALA A 51 -1.48 39.38 15.90
C ALA A 51 -2.61 38.79 15.06
N GLU A 52 -3.57 39.63 14.64
CA GLU A 52 -4.69 39.23 13.80
C GLU A 52 -4.22 38.76 12.42
N ALA A 53 -3.31 39.48 11.77
CA ALA A 53 -2.78 39.09 10.46
C ALA A 53 -2.03 37.75 10.53
N LEU A 54 -1.26 37.51 11.60
CA LEU A 54 -0.59 36.23 11.80
C LEU A 54 -1.58 35.10 12.08
N GLU A 55 -2.61 35.34 12.91
CA GLU A 55 -3.67 34.36 13.17
C GLU A 55 -4.36 33.93 11.87
N GLU A 56 -4.70 34.88 11.01
CA GLU A 56 -5.39 34.61 9.75
C GLU A 56 -4.55 33.73 8.81
N VAL A 57 -3.26 34.05 8.65
CA VAL A 57 -2.33 33.27 7.83
C VAL A 57 -2.11 31.88 8.42
N LEU A 58 -1.92 31.75 9.75
CA LEU A 58 -1.75 30.46 10.40
C LEU A 58 -3.02 29.59 10.26
N LYS A 59 -4.20 30.15 10.49
CA LYS A 59 -5.47 29.44 10.34
C LYS A 59 -5.67 28.91 8.93
N THR A 60 -5.39 29.73 7.93
CA THR A 60 -5.49 29.37 6.51
C THR A 60 -4.53 28.23 6.17
N ASN A 61 -3.27 28.32 6.61
CA ASN A 61 -2.27 27.28 6.37
C ASN A 61 -2.59 25.96 7.10
N LEU A 62 -3.03 26.02 8.36
CA LEU A 62 -3.41 24.83 9.15
C LEU A 62 -4.62 24.11 8.55
N GLN A 63 -5.61 24.86 8.06
CA GLN A 63 -6.74 24.28 7.32
C GLN A 63 -6.28 23.59 6.03
N GLY A 64 -5.44 24.26 5.24
CA GLY A 64 -4.86 23.68 4.03
C GLY A 64 -4.02 22.42 4.31
N PHE A 65 -3.28 22.41 5.42
CA PHE A 65 -2.51 21.24 5.85
C PHE A 65 -3.43 20.08 6.27
N ALA A 66 -4.44 20.33 7.11
CA ALA A 66 -5.39 19.29 7.54
C ALA A 66 -6.14 18.68 6.34
N GLU A 67 -6.52 19.51 5.36
CA GLU A 67 -7.13 19.03 4.12
C GLU A 67 -6.15 18.22 3.26
N SER A 68 -4.90 18.66 3.16
CA SER A 68 -3.82 17.92 2.48
C SER A 68 -3.55 16.56 3.15
N GLU A 69 -3.47 16.52 4.48
CA GLU A 69 -3.28 15.29 5.25
C GLU A 69 -4.44 14.31 5.02
N SER A 70 -5.68 14.82 5.05
CA SER A 70 -6.88 14.01 4.73
C SER A 70 -6.84 13.45 3.30
N ARG A 71 -6.46 14.29 2.32
CA ARG A 71 -6.32 13.86 0.91
C ARG A 71 -5.22 12.81 0.75
N ASN A 72 -4.10 12.98 1.44
CA ASN A 72 -2.99 12.03 1.42
C ASN A 72 -3.39 10.69 2.07
N GLY A 73 -4.09 10.71 3.20
CA GLY A 73 -4.62 9.50 3.83
C GLY A 73 -5.56 8.72 2.89
N LYS A 74 -6.47 9.43 2.20
CA LYS A 74 -7.34 8.82 1.18
C LYS A 74 -6.55 8.26 -0.01
N ALA A 75 -5.51 8.95 -0.46
CA ALA A 75 -4.66 8.49 -1.56
C ALA A 75 -3.89 7.21 -1.19
N LEU A 76 -3.36 7.14 0.04
CA LEU A 76 -2.69 5.95 0.55
C LEU A 76 -3.65 4.75 0.64
N ALA A 77 -4.85 4.94 1.18
CA ALA A 77 -5.86 3.88 1.24
C ALA A 77 -6.25 3.35 -0.16
N ARG A 78 -6.33 4.25 -1.16
CA ARG A 78 -6.56 3.84 -2.56
C ARG A 78 -5.37 3.10 -3.17
N LEU A 79 -4.15 3.54 -2.85
CA LEU A 79 -2.94 2.88 -3.33
C LEU A 79 -2.85 1.45 -2.79
N GLU A 80 -3.10 1.26 -1.49
CA GLU A 80 -3.15 -0.04 -0.84
C GLU A 80 -4.19 -0.96 -1.49
N ALA A 81 -5.42 -0.46 -1.68
CA ALA A 81 -6.47 -1.21 -2.35
C ALA A 81 -6.13 -1.57 -3.81
N ASN A 82 -5.41 -0.70 -4.53
CA ASN A 82 -4.96 -0.97 -5.89
C ASN A 82 -3.81 -1.99 -5.91
N MET A 83 -2.89 -1.94 -4.94
CA MET A 83 -1.82 -2.93 -4.81
C MET A 83 -2.41 -4.32 -4.53
N GLU A 84 -3.34 -4.45 -3.60
CA GLU A 84 -4.01 -5.71 -3.26
C GLU A 84 -4.69 -6.35 -4.49
N LYS A 85 -5.41 -5.53 -5.27
CA LYS A 85 -6.01 -5.97 -6.52
C LYS A 85 -4.96 -6.39 -7.55
N GLY A 86 -3.89 -5.61 -7.68
CA GLY A 86 -2.79 -5.90 -8.58
C GLY A 86 -2.10 -7.23 -8.26
N PHE A 87 -1.85 -7.53 -6.97
CA PHE A 87 -1.30 -8.80 -6.54
C PHE A 87 -2.24 -9.97 -6.86
N THR A 88 -3.54 -9.83 -6.57
CA THR A 88 -4.54 -10.86 -6.90
C THR A 88 -4.61 -11.14 -8.41
N GLU A 89 -4.58 -10.09 -9.24
CA GLU A 89 -4.59 -10.24 -10.70
C GLU A 89 -3.31 -10.91 -11.21
N VAL A 90 -2.15 -10.53 -10.67
CA VAL A 90 -0.86 -11.12 -11.00
C VAL A 90 -0.82 -12.60 -10.65
N ASP A 91 -1.29 -12.99 -9.46
CA ASP A 91 -1.37 -14.40 -9.04
C ASP A 91 -2.25 -15.23 -9.98
N LEU A 92 -3.40 -14.68 -10.39
CA LEU A 92 -4.28 -15.34 -11.36
C LEU A 92 -3.58 -15.51 -12.72
N ARG A 93 -2.88 -14.48 -13.20
CA ARG A 93 -2.13 -14.55 -14.45
C ARG A 93 -0.99 -15.55 -14.37
N PHE A 94 -0.29 -15.65 -13.25
CA PHE A 94 0.74 -16.67 -13.04
C PHE A 94 0.16 -18.09 -13.06
N ALA A 95 -0.98 -18.32 -12.42
CA ALA A 95 -1.67 -19.61 -12.49
C ALA A 95 -2.04 -19.99 -13.94
N GLN A 96 -2.59 -19.04 -14.71
CA GLN A 96 -2.90 -19.24 -16.13
C GLN A 96 -1.65 -19.51 -16.98
N ILE A 97 -0.56 -18.79 -16.73
CA ILE A 97 0.72 -18.99 -17.41
C ILE A 97 1.26 -20.39 -17.11
N ASN A 98 1.23 -20.83 -15.86
CA ASN A 98 1.68 -22.16 -15.46
C ASN A 98 0.88 -23.26 -16.16
N GLN A 99 -0.43 -23.09 -16.29
CA GLN A 99 -1.30 -24.01 -17.03
C GLN A 99 -0.89 -24.09 -18.51
N ARG A 100 -0.74 -22.94 -19.18
CA ARG A 100 -0.31 -22.90 -20.59
C ARG A 100 1.07 -23.51 -20.79
N PHE A 101 1.99 -23.29 -19.85
CA PHE A 101 3.31 -23.93 -19.90
C PHE A 101 3.23 -25.45 -19.76
N ALA A 102 2.34 -25.97 -18.91
CA ALA A 102 2.12 -27.40 -18.77
C ALA A 102 1.55 -28.01 -20.05
N GLU A 103 0.57 -27.34 -20.66
CA GLU A 103 -0.04 -27.72 -21.94
C GLU A 103 0.99 -27.73 -23.08
N VAL A 104 1.73 -26.63 -23.28
CA VAL A 104 2.79 -26.53 -24.30
C VAL A 104 3.88 -27.59 -24.08
N LYS A 105 4.26 -27.89 -22.83
CA LYS A 105 5.21 -28.98 -22.55
C LYS A 105 4.65 -30.35 -22.93
N GLY A 106 3.35 -30.57 -22.73
CA GLY A 106 2.65 -31.80 -23.13
C GLY A 106 2.63 -31.97 -24.65
N GLU A 107 2.18 -30.95 -25.38
CA GLU A 107 2.16 -30.92 -26.84
C GLU A 107 3.58 -31.11 -27.41
N MET A 108 4.57 -30.39 -26.89
CA MET A 108 5.95 -30.50 -27.35
C MET A 108 6.52 -31.91 -27.09
N ARG A 109 6.17 -32.54 -25.97
CA ARG A 109 6.58 -33.93 -25.69
C ARG A 109 5.95 -34.89 -26.69
N LEU A 110 4.67 -34.74 -26.99
CA LEU A 110 3.97 -35.58 -27.95
C LEU A 110 4.55 -35.44 -29.36
N LEU A 111 4.76 -34.19 -29.81
CA LEU A 111 5.41 -33.90 -31.10
C LEU A 111 6.81 -34.53 -31.19
N LYS A 112 7.60 -34.44 -30.11
CA LYS A 112 8.92 -35.10 -30.04
C LYS A 112 8.82 -36.63 -30.17
N TRP A 113 7.84 -37.26 -29.54
CA TRP A 113 7.62 -38.71 -29.66
C TRP A 113 7.21 -39.11 -31.08
N MET A 114 6.27 -38.38 -31.69
CA MET A 114 5.84 -38.64 -33.06
C MET A 114 7.00 -38.51 -34.05
N LEU A 115 7.82 -37.46 -33.91
CA LEU A 115 9.01 -37.28 -34.74
C LEU A 115 9.99 -38.46 -34.59
N GLY A 116 10.21 -38.96 -33.37
CA GLY A 116 11.05 -40.13 -33.14
C GLY A 116 10.56 -41.39 -33.84
N VAL A 117 9.24 -41.64 -33.83
CA VAL A 117 8.63 -42.77 -34.54
C VAL A 117 8.79 -42.61 -36.06
N ILE A 118 8.57 -41.41 -36.60
CA ILE A 118 8.73 -41.12 -38.04
C ILE A 118 10.18 -41.36 -38.47
N VAL A 119 11.16 -40.81 -37.74
CA VAL A 119 12.58 -40.98 -38.05
C VAL A 119 12.98 -42.46 -38.02
N THR A 120 12.51 -43.21 -37.02
CA THR A 120 12.76 -44.65 -36.90
C THR A 120 12.13 -45.43 -38.06
N GLY A 121 10.90 -45.08 -38.45
CA GLY A 121 10.22 -45.69 -39.59
C GLY A 121 10.97 -45.46 -40.90
N ILE A 122 11.43 -44.23 -41.15
CA ILE A 122 12.24 -43.91 -42.33
C ILE A 122 13.56 -44.68 -42.32
N ALA A 123 14.25 -44.74 -41.19
CA ALA A 123 15.51 -45.50 -41.06
C ALA A 123 15.33 -46.99 -41.37
N ALA A 124 14.24 -47.61 -40.90
CA ALA A 124 13.92 -49.01 -41.20
C ALA A 124 13.68 -49.27 -42.69
N LEU A 125 13.04 -48.33 -43.40
CA LEU A 125 12.83 -48.42 -44.84
C LEU A 125 14.15 -48.37 -45.61
N ILE A 126 15.08 -47.51 -45.19
CA ILE A 126 16.42 -47.43 -45.79
C ILE A 126 17.16 -48.76 -45.58
N ILE A 127 17.20 -49.29 -44.35
CA ILE A 127 17.87 -50.57 -44.07
C ILE A 127 17.31 -51.68 -44.96
N LYS A 128 15.98 -51.80 -45.04
CA LYS A 128 15.33 -52.85 -45.84
C LYS A 128 15.50 -52.68 -47.36
N ALA A 129 15.78 -51.47 -47.85
CA ALA A 129 16.01 -51.22 -49.27
C ALA A 129 17.44 -51.56 -49.71
N PHE A 130 18.40 -51.53 -48.78
CA PHE A 130 19.83 -51.68 -49.08
C PHE A 130 20.48 -52.95 -48.50
N PHE A 131 19.78 -53.69 -47.64
CA PHE A 131 20.19 -54.99 -47.08
C PHE A 131 19.08 -56.03 -47.27
#